data_AF-L0PEE2-F1
#
_entry.id   AF-L0PEE2-F1
#
_cell.length_a   1.000
_cell.length_b   1.000
_cell.length_c   1.000
_cell.angle_alpha   90.00
_cell.angle_beta   90.00
_cell.angle_gamma   90.00
#
_symmetry.space_group_name_H-M   'P 1'
#
loop_
_entity.id
_entity.type
_entity.pdbx_description
1 polymer ?
#
loop_
_entity_poly.entity_id
_entity_poly.type
_entity_poly.pdbx_seq_one_letter_code
_entity_poly.pdbx_strand_id
1 'polypeptide(L)'
;MLFSIAKRNIEGKLKTVFSSNIYGSKYLATQSTQNIASIRNVFKQNEQTRRSFSSKIDPKLKAAALIDLLPKSSILSKTGMITMGTMLSIAAISNELYVVNEETVILASFIGIIWFLINSGKKNYINWMDNHINRMHSLLSNSRQEHASAVKERIETIEALKDVVDVTKNLFEMSKETLHLEAKEFELSQIVNAQQQAKAVLNSWVRYESALRQREQAYLAETIISKVKKELQQPKIQQQILNQSITEIEDTYSVVYLGLAFILKSQEMTSEALTSMCLHIHVNLLDQKIKLNEWSYGTYTLCELLSEMAEKKEKITNTIKDLQSLTEELMYISQYISKWNSKGIIIANQTFFS
;
A
#
# COMPACT_ATOMS: atom_id res chain seq x y z
N MET A 1 -35.98 -28.33 20.37
CA MET A 1 -35.20 -29.00 19.30
C MET A 1 -33.76 -29.33 19.71
N LEU A 2 -33.00 -28.41 20.32
CA LEU A 2 -31.59 -28.62 20.67
C LEU A 2 -31.33 -29.72 21.73
N PHE A 3 -32.25 -29.92 22.67
CA PHE A 3 -32.11 -30.96 23.71
C PHE A 3 -32.25 -32.39 23.16
N SER A 4 -33.04 -32.59 22.10
CA SER A 4 -33.20 -33.89 21.41
C SER A 4 -31.94 -34.27 20.61
N ILE A 5 -31.22 -33.27 20.10
CA ILE A 5 -29.98 -33.47 19.34
C ILE A 5 -28.83 -33.81 20.29
N ALA A 6 -28.75 -33.12 21.44
CA ALA A 6 -27.76 -33.43 22.48
C ALA A 6 -27.94 -34.83 23.06
N LYS A 7 -29.18 -35.25 23.36
CA LYS A 7 -29.48 -36.59 23.87
C LYS A 7 -29.11 -37.70 22.88
N ARG A 8 -29.42 -37.52 21.58
CA ARG A 8 -29.01 -38.47 20.53
C ARG A 8 -27.49 -38.59 20.37
N ASN A 9 -26.76 -37.49 20.54
CA ASN A 9 -25.30 -37.50 20.40
C ASN A 9 -24.61 -38.21 21.58
N ILE A 10 -25.17 -38.04 22.79
CA ILE A 10 -24.68 -38.73 24.00
C ILE A 10 -25.02 -40.23 23.96
N GLU A 11 -26.23 -40.60 23.55
CA GLU A 11 -26.62 -42.02 23.39
C GLU A 11 -25.80 -42.71 22.28
N GLY A 12 -25.51 -42.01 21.17
CA GLY A 12 -24.62 -42.50 20.11
C GLY A 12 -23.20 -42.77 20.61
N LYS A 13 -22.63 -41.86 21.40
CA LYS A 13 -21.30 -42.06 22.02
C LYS A 13 -21.28 -43.17 23.08
N LEU A 14 -22.34 -43.31 23.87
CA LEU A 14 -22.41 -44.40 24.86
C LEU A 14 -22.52 -45.77 24.20
N LYS A 15 -23.26 -45.91 23.10
CA LYS A 15 -23.39 -47.17 22.37
C LYS A 15 -22.09 -47.60 21.69
N THR A 16 -21.32 -46.65 21.16
CA THR A 16 -20.01 -46.94 20.54
C THR A 16 -18.95 -47.30 21.58
N VAL A 17 -18.95 -46.62 22.74
CA VAL A 17 -18.04 -46.93 23.86
C VAL A 17 -18.38 -48.27 24.50
N PHE A 18 -19.66 -48.60 24.72
CA PHE A 18 -20.04 -49.91 25.26
C PHE A 18 -19.76 -51.06 24.28
N SER A 19 -19.97 -50.84 22.97
CA SER A 19 -19.65 -51.86 21.98
C SER A 19 -18.14 -52.10 21.91
N SER A 20 -17.32 -51.04 21.84
CA SER A 20 -15.86 -51.19 21.77
C SER A 20 -15.26 -51.83 23.03
N ASN A 21 -15.86 -51.65 24.20
CA ASN A 21 -15.39 -52.25 25.46
C ASN A 21 -15.83 -53.72 25.63
N ILE A 22 -17.01 -54.12 25.11
CA ILE A 22 -17.47 -55.52 25.14
C ILE A 22 -16.71 -56.38 24.13
N TYR A 23 -16.47 -55.85 22.94
CA TYR A 23 -15.53 -56.45 22.01
C TYR A 23 -14.14 -56.47 22.70
N GLY A 24 -13.74 -55.34 23.32
CA GLY A 24 -12.57 -55.11 24.21
C GLY A 24 -12.17 -56.30 25.05
N SER A 25 -13.10 -56.61 25.94
CA SER A 25 -12.96 -57.63 26.96
C SER A 25 -12.91 -59.04 26.39
N LYS A 26 -13.62 -59.33 25.28
CA LYS A 26 -13.59 -60.65 24.64
C LYS A 26 -12.25 -60.96 23.98
N TYR A 27 -11.57 -59.97 23.38
CA TYR A 27 -10.21 -60.19 22.86
C TYR A 27 -9.13 -60.21 23.95
N LEU A 28 -9.33 -59.50 25.06
CA LEU A 28 -8.41 -59.57 26.20
C LEU A 28 -8.56 -60.90 26.98
N ALA A 29 -9.78 -61.41 27.13
CA ALA A 29 -10.03 -62.72 27.75
C ALA A 29 -9.52 -63.89 26.88
N THR A 30 -9.69 -63.82 25.56
CA THR A 30 -9.11 -64.80 24.63
C THR A 30 -7.59 -64.68 24.53
N GLN A 31 -7.00 -63.48 24.56
CA GLN A 31 -5.53 -63.34 24.63
C GLN A 31 -4.96 -63.83 25.97
N SER A 32 -5.65 -63.63 27.10
CA SER A 32 -5.15 -64.10 28.41
C SER A 32 -5.18 -65.63 28.53
N THR A 33 -6.19 -66.29 27.96
CA THR A 33 -6.31 -67.76 27.95
C THR A 33 -5.35 -68.40 26.94
N GLN A 34 -5.10 -67.75 25.80
CA GLN A 34 -4.03 -68.14 24.86
C GLN A 34 -2.63 -67.94 25.49
N ASN A 35 -2.44 -66.87 26.28
CA ASN A 35 -1.18 -66.62 26.99
C ASN A 35 -0.94 -67.57 28.17
N ILE A 36 -1.97 -68.00 28.91
CA ILE A 36 -1.80 -68.98 29.99
C ILE A 36 -1.54 -70.38 29.43
N ALA A 37 -2.16 -70.74 28.29
CA ALA A 37 -1.86 -71.98 27.57
C ALA A 37 -0.45 -71.95 26.95
N SER A 38 0.00 -70.81 26.41
CA SER A 38 1.36 -70.66 25.89
C SER A 38 2.40 -70.64 27.01
N ILE A 39 2.12 -70.02 28.16
CA ILE A 39 3.03 -70.04 29.33
C ILE A 39 3.14 -71.44 29.92
N ARG A 40 2.06 -72.24 29.95
CA ARG A 40 2.10 -73.65 30.39
C ARG A 40 2.91 -74.51 29.41
N ASN A 41 2.84 -74.23 28.11
CA ASN A 41 3.65 -74.91 27.09
C ASN A 41 5.12 -74.46 27.12
N VAL A 42 5.39 -73.19 27.46
CA VAL A 42 6.74 -72.65 27.67
C VAL A 42 7.38 -73.23 28.93
N PHE A 43 6.62 -73.44 30.01
CA PHE A 43 7.15 -74.10 31.23
C PHE A 43 7.41 -75.61 31.00
N LYS A 44 6.54 -76.32 30.26
CA LYS A 44 6.83 -77.71 29.82
C LYS A 44 8.00 -77.79 28.83
N GLN A 45 8.19 -76.77 27.97
CA GLN A 45 9.39 -76.65 27.11
C GLN A 45 10.65 -76.31 27.90
N ASN A 46 10.57 -75.55 29.00
CA ASN A 46 11.73 -75.15 29.80
C ASN A 46 12.29 -76.30 30.68
N GLU A 47 11.45 -77.25 31.10
CA GLU A 47 11.91 -78.47 31.75
C GLU A 47 12.52 -79.49 30.76
N GLN A 48 12.11 -79.46 29.48
CA GLN A 48 12.75 -80.25 28.41
C GLN A 48 14.01 -79.59 27.81
N THR A 49 14.18 -78.26 27.89
CA THR A 49 15.36 -77.57 27.30
C THR A 49 16.60 -77.53 28.20
N ARG A 50 16.54 -78.00 29.46
CA ARG A 50 17.76 -78.29 30.24
C ARG A 50 18.28 -79.71 30.08
N ARG A 51 17.57 -80.58 29.33
CA ARG A 51 18.06 -81.92 28.98
C ARG A 51 17.89 -82.15 27.48
N SER A 52 18.95 -81.82 26.75
CA SER A 52 19.26 -82.27 25.38
C SER A 52 18.52 -81.55 24.24
N PHE A 53 19.08 -80.44 23.75
CA PHE A 53 19.16 -80.14 22.30
C PHE A 53 20.40 -79.29 22.02
N SER A 54 21.54 -79.96 21.90
CA SER A 54 22.59 -79.55 20.97
C SER A 54 21.98 -79.61 19.57
N SER A 55 21.51 -78.49 19.02
CA SER A 55 21.34 -78.42 17.58
C SER A 55 22.74 -78.56 16.97
N LYS A 56 23.01 -79.73 16.40
CA LYS A 56 24.23 -79.98 15.66
C LYS A 56 24.14 -79.15 14.39
N ILE A 57 24.48 -77.86 14.49
CA ILE A 57 24.75 -77.01 13.32
C ILE A 57 25.68 -77.80 12.42
N ASP A 58 25.40 -77.80 11.12
CA ASP A 58 26.17 -78.56 10.16
C ASP A 58 27.66 -78.25 10.35
N PRO A 59 28.49 -79.25 10.70
CA PRO A 59 29.88 -79.01 11.08
C PRO A 59 30.66 -78.32 9.95
N LYS A 60 30.22 -78.53 8.71
CA LYS A 60 30.74 -77.86 7.50
C LYS A 60 30.56 -76.34 7.55
N LEU A 61 29.41 -75.86 8.00
CA LEU A 61 29.10 -74.42 8.05
C LEU A 61 29.87 -73.71 9.18
N LYS A 62 30.03 -74.35 10.35
CA LYS A 62 30.88 -73.79 11.41
C LYS A 62 32.35 -73.77 11.03
N ALA A 63 32.84 -74.84 10.41
CA ALA A 63 34.23 -74.92 9.96
C ALA A 63 34.54 -73.82 8.92
N ALA A 64 33.61 -73.57 7.98
CA ALA A 64 33.73 -72.47 7.03
C ALA A 64 33.83 -71.11 7.74
N ALA A 65 32.96 -70.82 8.71
CA ALA A 65 33.01 -69.57 9.47
C ALA A 65 34.31 -69.39 10.27
N LEU A 66 34.89 -70.47 10.81
CA LEU A 66 36.18 -70.44 11.51
C LEU A 66 37.36 -70.20 10.56
N ILE A 67 37.31 -70.78 9.36
CA ILE A 67 38.29 -70.56 8.29
C ILE A 67 38.23 -69.10 7.82
N ASP A 68 37.04 -68.51 7.77
CA ASP A 68 36.83 -67.13 7.32
C ASP A 68 37.37 -66.08 8.31
N LEU A 69 37.38 -66.39 9.62
CA LEU A 69 37.95 -65.51 10.66
C LEU A 69 39.48 -65.38 10.63
N LEU A 70 40.20 -66.26 9.92
CA LEU A 70 41.66 -66.20 9.84
C LEU A 70 42.13 -65.05 8.92
N PRO A 71 43.16 -64.28 9.34
CA PRO A 71 43.63 -63.12 8.62
C PRO A 71 44.45 -63.51 7.38
N LYS A 72 43.77 -63.81 6.26
CA LYS A 72 44.26 -63.76 4.87
C LYS A 72 43.13 -64.12 3.91
N SER A 73 43.16 -63.62 2.68
CA SER A 73 42.07 -63.78 1.69
C SER A 73 42.16 -65.04 0.82
N SER A 74 43.29 -65.75 0.80
CA SER A 74 43.46 -66.96 -0.05
C SER A 74 43.10 -68.24 0.69
N ILE A 75 42.22 -69.07 0.11
CA ILE A 75 41.76 -70.36 0.66
C ILE A 75 42.94 -71.30 0.95
N LEU A 76 43.93 -71.36 0.05
CA LEU A 76 45.15 -72.14 0.24
C LEU A 76 45.95 -71.68 1.47
N SER A 77 45.99 -70.37 1.73
CA SER A 77 46.70 -69.83 2.88
C SER A 77 45.94 -70.04 4.19
N LYS A 78 44.59 -70.01 4.16
CA LYS A 78 43.76 -70.29 5.33
C LYS A 78 43.88 -71.75 5.76
N THR A 79 43.74 -72.69 4.81
CA THR A 79 43.97 -74.12 5.07
C THR A 79 45.43 -74.37 5.42
N GLY A 80 46.37 -73.72 4.74
CA GLY A 80 47.80 -73.83 5.00
C GLY A 80 48.17 -73.43 6.42
N MET A 81 47.61 -72.35 6.97
CA MET A 81 47.87 -71.94 8.36
C MET A 81 47.32 -72.93 9.39
N ILE A 82 46.10 -73.44 9.19
CA ILE A 82 45.52 -74.43 10.11
C ILE A 82 46.33 -75.72 10.05
N THR A 83 46.60 -76.23 8.86
CA THR A 83 47.38 -77.47 8.66
C THR A 83 48.81 -77.32 9.16
N MET A 84 49.43 -76.15 8.96
CA MET A 84 50.77 -75.88 9.50
C MET A 84 50.74 -75.77 11.02
N GLY A 85 49.74 -75.09 11.60
CA GLY A 85 49.58 -75.00 13.05
C GLY A 85 49.35 -76.36 13.70
N THR A 86 48.49 -77.20 13.11
CA THR A 86 48.27 -78.57 13.60
C THR A 86 49.50 -79.44 13.40
N MET A 87 50.16 -79.40 12.24
CA MET A 87 51.39 -80.14 11.97
C MET A 87 52.51 -79.73 12.94
N LEU A 88 52.69 -78.44 13.20
CA LEU A 88 53.65 -77.95 14.19
C LEU A 88 53.29 -78.42 15.61
N SER A 89 52.01 -78.40 15.99
CA SER A 89 51.60 -78.92 17.30
C SER A 89 51.87 -80.42 17.45
N ILE A 90 51.60 -81.22 16.41
CA ILE A 90 51.87 -82.66 16.41
C ILE A 90 53.38 -82.91 16.44
N ALA A 91 54.17 -82.19 15.63
CA ALA A 91 55.61 -82.31 15.62
C ALA A 91 56.25 -81.88 16.95
N ALA A 92 55.72 -80.84 17.60
CA ALA A 92 56.17 -80.39 18.91
C ALA A 92 55.90 -81.42 20.00
N ILE A 93 54.73 -82.07 19.97
CA ILE A 93 54.39 -83.16 20.90
C ILE A 93 55.24 -84.41 20.60
N SER A 94 55.37 -84.78 19.33
CA SER A 94 56.07 -86.00 18.91
C SER A 94 57.57 -85.96 19.19
N ASN A 95 58.19 -84.77 19.12
CA ASN A 95 59.62 -84.58 19.40
C ASN A 95 59.88 -84.13 20.84
N GLU A 96 58.87 -84.11 21.71
CA GLU A 96 58.97 -83.62 23.09
C GLU A 96 59.55 -82.19 23.20
N LEU A 97 59.36 -81.40 22.14
CA LEU A 97 59.84 -80.01 22.06
C LEU A 97 59.11 -79.11 23.08
N TYR A 98 57.96 -79.55 23.56
CA TYR A 98 57.22 -78.93 24.67
C TYR A 98 57.00 -79.96 25.78
N VAL A 99 57.70 -79.79 26.90
CA VAL A 99 57.55 -80.60 28.12
C VAL A 99 56.53 -79.94 29.03
N VAL A 100 55.52 -80.71 29.47
CA VAL A 100 54.53 -80.22 30.42
C VAL A 100 55.17 -80.12 31.81
N ASN A 101 55.60 -78.92 32.16
CA ASN A 101 56.13 -78.57 33.48
C ASN A 101 55.18 -77.63 34.26
N GLU A 102 55.53 -77.27 35.49
CA GLU A 102 54.77 -76.33 36.34
C GLU A 102 54.47 -74.98 35.66
N GLU A 103 55.38 -74.50 34.79
CA GLU A 103 55.20 -73.26 34.02
C GLU A 103 54.01 -73.30 33.05
N THR A 104 53.55 -74.48 32.64
CA THR A 104 52.40 -74.63 31.73
C THR A 104 51.09 -74.26 32.42
N VAL A 105 50.98 -74.47 33.73
CA VAL A 105 49.84 -74.04 34.55
C VAL A 105 49.81 -72.53 34.68
N ILE A 106 50.98 -71.91 34.84
CA ILE A 106 51.14 -70.44 34.88
C ILE A 106 50.76 -69.84 33.51
N LEU A 107 51.23 -70.42 32.41
CA LEU A 107 50.90 -69.98 31.06
C LEU A 107 49.40 -70.11 30.76
N ALA A 108 48.78 -71.22 31.14
CA ALA A 108 47.34 -71.43 30.96
C ALA A 108 46.50 -70.41 31.76
N SER A 109 46.90 -70.12 33.01
CA SER A 109 46.28 -69.08 33.84
C SER A 109 46.42 -67.69 33.21
N PHE A 110 47.62 -67.35 32.73
CA PHE A 110 47.88 -66.07 32.06
C PHE A 110 47.04 -65.88 30.79
N ILE A 111 46.95 -66.92 29.95
CA ILE A 111 46.07 -66.92 28.76
C ILE A 111 44.61 -66.77 29.17
N GLY A 112 44.18 -67.44 30.25
CA GLY A 112 42.83 -67.30 30.80
C GLY A 112 42.49 -65.88 31.25
N ILE A 113 43.42 -65.23 31.97
CA ILE A 113 43.28 -63.83 32.41
C ILE A 113 43.25 -62.89 31.21
N ILE A 114 44.15 -63.06 30.24
CA ILE A 114 44.16 -62.25 29.01
C ILE A 114 42.84 -62.39 28.27
N TRP A 115 42.36 -63.62 28.09
CA TRP A 115 41.11 -63.87 27.39
C TRP A 115 39.93 -63.17 28.07
N PHE A 116 39.87 -63.22 29.41
CA PHE A 116 38.85 -62.53 30.19
C PHE A 116 38.94 -60.99 30.06
N LEU A 117 40.16 -60.43 30.10
CA LEU A 117 40.40 -58.99 29.94
C LEU A 117 40.04 -58.50 28.54
N ILE A 118 40.39 -59.25 27.49
CA ILE A 118 40.03 -58.91 26.11
C ILE A 118 38.51 -58.92 25.95
N ASN A 119 37.84 -59.98 26.43
CA ASN A 119 36.39 -60.10 26.27
C ASN A 119 35.62 -59.01 27.03
N SER A 120 36.09 -58.65 28.23
CA SER A 120 35.45 -57.62 29.06
C SER A 120 35.81 -56.19 28.64
N GLY A 121 37.08 -55.94 28.29
CA GLY A 121 37.62 -54.61 28.00
C GLY A 121 37.40 -54.11 26.57
N LYS A 122 37.18 -55.00 25.60
CA LYS A 122 37.06 -54.63 24.17
C LYS A 122 35.99 -53.58 23.91
N LYS A 123 34.80 -53.72 24.49
CA LYS A 123 33.69 -52.77 24.26
C LYS A 123 34.02 -51.37 24.77
N ASN A 124 34.60 -51.30 25.97
CA ASN A 124 34.94 -50.02 26.60
C ASN A 124 36.08 -49.33 25.85
N TYR A 125 37.07 -50.10 25.38
CA TYR A 125 38.16 -49.57 24.56
C TYR A 125 37.68 -49.03 23.22
N ILE A 126 36.81 -49.76 22.51
CA ILE A 126 36.23 -49.30 21.24
C ILE A 126 35.43 -48.01 21.46
N ASN A 127 34.55 -47.97 22.46
CA ASN A 127 33.77 -46.76 22.76
C ASN A 127 34.67 -45.56 23.13
N TRP A 128 35.76 -45.80 23.86
CA TRP A 128 36.75 -44.76 24.17
C TRP A 128 37.45 -44.24 22.91
N MET A 129 37.86 -45.16 22.02
CA MET A 129 38.48 -44.80 20.74
C MET A 129 37.51 -44.00 19.84
N ASP A 130 36.27 -44.46 19.70
CA ASP A 130 35.26 -43.77 18.90
C ASP A 130 34.98 -42.36 19.44
N ASN A 131 34.87 -42.21 20.76
CA ASN A 131 34.71 -40.91 21.40
C ASN A 131 35.92 -39.99 21.16
N HIS A 132 37.14 -40.51 21.19
CA HIS A 132 38.35 -39.74 20.91
C HIS A 132 38.41 -39.28 19.45
N ILE A 133 38.11 -40.19 18.52
CA ILE A 133 38.03 -39.91 17.08
C ILE A 133 36.96 -38.86 16.80
N ASN A 134 35.75 -39.03 17.35
CA ASN A 134 34.65 -38.09 17.18
C ASN A 134 34.98 -36.71 17.76
N ARG A 135 35.64 -36.64 18.93
CA ARG A 135 36.11 -35.37 19.50
C ARG A 135 37.08 -34.68 18.55
N MET A 136 38.07 -35.39 18.02
CA MET A 136 39.04 -34.80 17.09
C MET A 136 38.38 -34.32 15.79
N HIS A 137 37.48 -35.12 15.21
CA HIS A 137 36.69 -34.71 14.05
C HIS A 137 35.84 -33.48 14.33
N SER A 138 35.15 -33.43 15.47
CA SER A 138 34.32 -32.28 15.84
C SER A 138 35.14 -31.01 16.04
N LEU A 139 36.32 -31.10 16.68
CA LEU A 139 37.22 -29.96 16.85
C LEU A 139 37.74 -29.43 15.51
N LEU A 140 38.18 -30.32 14.63
CA LEU A 140 38.66 -29.94 13.29
C LEU A 140 37.53 -29.35 12.43
N SER A 141 36.32 -29.91 12.50
CA SER A 141 35.15 -29.39 11.79
C SER A 141 34.72 -28.02 12.33
N ASN A 142 34.65 -27.86 13.66
CA ASN A 142 34.28 -26.61 14.30
C ASN A 142 35.32 -25.52 14.02
N SER A 143 36.62 -25.84 14.11
CA SER A 143 37.69 -24.89 13.78
C SER A 143 37.62 -24.44 12.32
N ARG A 144 37.35 -25.33 11.37
CA ARG A 144 37.13 -24.95 9.96
C ARG A 144 35.95 -24.01 9.81
N GLN A 145 34.83 -24.30 10.47
CA GLN A 145 33.63 -23.48 10.43
C GLN A 145 33.86 -22.11 11.07
N GLU A 146 34.54 -22.05 12.22
CA GLU A 146 34.87 -20.83 12.95
C GLU A 146 35.84 -19.96 12.14
N HIS A 147 36.86 -20.55 11.51
CA HIS A 147 37.74 -19.82 10.59
C HIS A 147 36.99 -19.29 9.37
N ALA A 148 36.11 -20.08 8.76
CA ALA A 148 35.29 -19.62 7.64
C ALA A 148 34.35 -18.46 8.05
N SER A 149 33.75 -18.55 9.24
CA SER A 149 32.93 -17.49 9.84
C SER A 149 33.73 -16.20 10.07
N ALA A 150 34.90 -16.31 10.71
CA ALA A 150 35.75 -15.15 11.00
C ALA A 150 36.27 -14.47 9.72
N VAL A 151 36.59 -15.25 8.69
CA VAL A 151 36.96 -14.70 7.37
C VAL A 151 35.77 -13.99 6.73
N LYS A 152 34.57 -14.57 6.80
CA LYS A 152 33.36 -13.96 6.27
C LYS A 152 33.04 -12.62 6.97
N GLU A 153 33.10 -12.58 8.30
CA GLU A 153 32.89 -11.36 9.09
C GLU A 153 33.90 -10.26 8.72
N ARG A 154 35.17 -10.64 8.49
CA ARG A 154 36.19 -9.69 8.01
C ARG A 154 35.90 -9.18 6.61
N ILE A 155 35.41 -10.03 5.70
CA ILE A 155 35.01 -9.63 4.35
C ILE A 155 33.86 -8.64 4.42
N GLU A 156 32.82 -8.91 5.22
CA GLU A 156 31.67 -8.02 5.41
C GLU A 156 32.11 -6.65 5.99
N THR A 157 33.04 -6.66 6.95
CA THR A 157 33.62 -5.43 7.52
C THR A 157 34.41 -4.62 6.47
N ILE A 158 35.22 -5.28 5.65
CA ILE A 158 36.01 -4.63 4.59
C ILE A 158 35.10 -4.13 3.46
N GLU A 159 34.03 -4.85 3.14
CA GLU A 159 33.05 -4.46 2.13
C GLU A 159 32.33 -3.16 2.53
N ALA A 160 31.95 -3.01 3.80
CA ALA A 160 31.38 -1.77 4.32
C ALA A 160 32.35 -0.57 4.18
N LEU A 161 33.66 -0.80 4.32
CA LEU A 161 34.68 0.25 4.18
C LEU A 161 34.88 0.69 2.72
N LYS A 162 34.55 -0.16 1.74
CA LYS A 162 34.66 0.19 0.31
C LYS A 162 33.68 1.31 -0.07
N ASP A 163 32.47 1.29 0.50
CA ASP A 163 31.41 2.27 0.20
C ASP A 163 31.69 3.67 0.78
N VAL A 164 32.49 3.75 1.85
CA VAL A 164 32.79 5.03 2.52
C VAL A 164 33.48 6.03 1.58
N VAL A 165 34.30 5.57 0.63
CA VAL A 165 34.97 6.46 -0.33
C VAL A 165 33.96 7.12 -1.27
N ASP A 166 32.97 6.36 -1.75
CA ASP A 166 31.97 6.88 -2.67
C ASP A 166 30.95 7.76 -1.93
N VAL A 167 30.54 7.39 -0.70
CA VAL A 167 29.74 8.25 0.17
C VAL A 167 30.46 9.58 0.46
N THR A 168 31.77 9.55 0.70
CA THR A 168 32.55 10.78 0.97
C THR A 168 32.64 11.68 -0.27
N LYS A 169 32.82 11.10 -1.47
CA LYS A 169 32.77 11.87 -2.72
C LYS A 169 31.39 12.48 -2.93
N ASN A 170 30.33 11.70 -2.72
CA ASN A 170 28.95 12.18 -2.84
C ASN A 170 28.66 13.31 -1.84
N LEU A 171 29.15 13.22 -0.60
CA LEU A 171 29.03 14.29 0.39
C LEU A 171 29.77 15.57 -0.05
N PHE A 172 30.94 15.44 -0.68
CA PHE A 172 31.68 16.57 -1.20
C PHE A 172 31.00 17.20 -2.42
N GLU A 173 30.49 16.38 -3.34
CA GLU A 173 29.70 16.82 -4.48
C GLU A 173 28.40 17.52 -4.03
N MET A 174 27.68 16.93 -3.07
CA MET A 174 26.50 17.52 -2.47
C MET A 174 26.83 18.87 -1.83
N SER A 175 27.93 18.98 -1.08
CA SER A 175 28.37 20.26 -0.50
C SER A 175 28.67 21.31 -1.58
N LYS A 176 29.30 20.91 -2.70
CA LYS A 176 29.57 21.82 -3.83
C LYS A 176 28.30 22.26 -4.53
N GLU A 177 27.35 21.35 -4.72
CA GLU A 177 26.04 21.65 -5.31
C GLU A 177 25.22 22.58 -4.40
N THR A 178 25.22 22.36 -3.09
CA THR A 178 24.57 23.24 -2.11
C THR A 178 25.12 24.67 -2.20
N LEU A 179 26.44 24.85 -2.20
CA LEU A 179 27.05 26.18 -2.33
C LEU A 179 26.68 26.88 -3.63
N HIS A 180 26.60 26.13 -4.74
CA HIS A 180 26.21 26.70 -6.02
C HIS A 180 24.71 27.06 -6.08
N LEU A 181 23.85 26.28 -5.43
CA LEU A 181 22.43 26.59 -5.31
C LEU A 181 22.20 27.79 -4.38
N GLU A 182 22.91 27.91 -3.27
CA GLU A 182 22.87 29.07 -2.38
C GLU A 182 23.32 30.36 -3.09
N ALA A 183 24.39 30.28 -3.89
CA ALA A 183 24.85 31.41 -4.68
C ALA A 183 23.78 31.88 -5.69
N LYS A 184 23.13 30.94 -6.40
CA LYS A 184 22.03 31.25 -7.31
C LYS A 184 20.81 31.81 -6.59
N GLU A 185 20.43 31.22 -5.46
CA GLU A 185 19.34 31.72 -4.63
C GLU A 185 19.59 33.16 -4.20
N PHE A 186 20.84 33.48 -3.81
CA PHE A 186 21.23 34.83 -3.44
C PHE A 186 21.12 35.81 -4.62
N GLU A 187 21.60 35.45 -5.81
CA GLU A 187 21.45 36.28 -7.03
C GLU A 187 19.98 36.53 -7.38
N LEU A 188 19.15 35.48 -7.40
CA LEU A 188 17.72 35.60 -7.67
C LEU A 188 17.02 36.45 -6.61
N SER A 189 17.35 36.27 -5.34
CA SER A 189 16.82 37.06 -4.22
C SER A 189 17.17 38.54 -4.37
N GLN A 190 18.39 38.87 -4.79
CA GLN A 190 18.78 40.27 -5.08
C GLN A 190 17.94 40.87 -6.22
N ILE A 191 17.73 40.13 -7.31
CA ILE A 191 16.91 40.59 -8.45
C ILE A 191 15.46 40.81 -8.02
N VAL A 192 14.87 39.88 -7.28
CA VAL A 192 13.49 39.99 -6.78
C VAL A 192 13.34 41.17 -5.82
N ASN A 193 14.30 41.37 -4.92
CA ASN A 193 14.30 42.53 -4.02
C ASN A 193 14.36 43.85 -4.79
N ALA A 194 15.23 43.95 -5.80
CA ALA A 194 15.30 45.14 -6.66
C ALA A 194 13.99 45.39 -7.43
N GLN A 195 13.38 44.33 -8.00
CA GLN A 195 12.08 44.42 -8.66
C GLN A 195 10.97 44.84 -7.70
N GLN A 196 10.98 44.34 -6.46
CA GLN A 196 9.99 44.69 -5.44
C GLN A 196 10.13 46.15 -5.01
N GLN A 197 11.35 46.65 -4.85
CA GLN A 197 11.59 48.07 -4.59
C GLN A 197 11.09 48.95 -5.74
N ALA A 198 11.41 48.60 -6.99
CA ALA A 198 10.94 49.33 -8.16
C ALA A 198 9.40 49.32 -8.26
N LYS A 199 8.76 48.17 -8.02
CA LYS A 199 7.30 48.04 -7.96
C LYS A 199 6.70 48.87 -6.82
N ALA A 200 7.32 48.89 -5.65
CA ALA A 200 6.85 49.69 -4.52
C ALA A 200 6.87 51.19 -4.84
N VAL A 201 7.94 51.67 -5.49
CA VAL A 201 8.03 53.04 -6.01
C VAL A 201 6.92 53.28 -7.02
N LEU A 202 6.75 52.44 -8.03
CA LEU A 202 5.71 52.61 -9.05
C LEU A 202 4.29 52.63 -8.45
N ASN A 203 4.00 51.73 -7.51
CA ASN A 203 2.72 51.71 -6.80
C ASN A 203 2.49 52.99 -5.99
N SER A 204 3.54 53.56 -5.41
CA SER A 204 3.45 54.85 -4.71
C SER A 204 3.11 56.00 -5.68
N TRP A 205 3.67 55.99 -6.90
CA TRP A 205 3.33 56.95 -7.96
C TRP A 205 1.88 56.81 -8.43
N VAL A 206 1.43 55.58 -8.70
CA VAL A 206 0.03 55.33 -9.13
C VAL A 206 -0.96 55.75 -8.04
N ARG A 207 -0.63 55.48 -6.76
CA ARG A 207 -1.45 55.94 -5.63
C ARG A 207 -1.46 57.46 -5.52
N TYR A 208 -0.32 58.12 -5.73
CA TYR A 208 -0.25 59.58 -5.75
C TYR A 208 -1.06 60.18 -6.90
N GLU A 209 -0.95 59.62 -8.10
CA GLU A 209 -1.67 60.09 -9.29
C GLU A 209 -3.19 59.90 -9.16
N SER A 210 -3.64 58.74 -8.68
CA SER A 210 -5.08 58.50 -8.42
C SER A 210 -5.65 59.45 -7.37
N ALA A 211 -4.91 59.73 -6.29
CA ALA A 211 -5.30 60.72 -5.28
C ALA A 211 -5.34 62.14 -5.86
N LEU A 212 -4.39 62.50 -6.73
CA LEU A 212 -4.38 63.79 -7.42
C LEU A 212 -5.58 63.95 -8.34
N ARG A 213 -5.87 62.93 -9.18
CA ARG A 213 -7.05 62.91 -10.05
C ARG A 213 -8.36 63.05 -9.27
N GLN A 214 -8.50 62.33 -8.15
CA GLN A 214 -9.68 62.45 -7.29
C GLN A 214 -9.81 63.86 -6.69
N ARG A 215 -8.70 64.47 -6.28
CA ARG A 215 -8.69 65.85 -5.74
C ARG A 215 -9.06 66.88 -6.80
N GLU A 216 -8.53 66.74 -8.01
CA GLU A 216 -8.87 67.60 -9.15
C GLU A 216 -10.34 67.48 -9.53
N GLN A 217 -10.87 66.25 -9.61
CA GLN A 217 -12.30 66.02 -9.88
C GLN A 217 -13.19 66.62 -8.79
N ALA A 218 -12.83 66.46 -7.51
CA ALA A 218 -13.58 67.05 -6.40
C ALA A 218 -13.56 68.59 -6.46
N TYR A 219 -12.39 69.19 -6.72
CA TYR A 219 -12.24 70.64 -6.85
C TYR A 219 -13.01 71.21 -8.06
N LEU A 220 -12.93 70.55 -9.21
CA LEU A 220 -13.69 70.93 -10.41
C LEU A 220 -15.20 70.79 -10.17
N ALA A 221 -15.65 69.70 -9.52
CA ALA A 221 -17.04 69.50 -9.16
C ALA A 221 -17.55 70.59 -8.21
N GLU A 222 -16.80 70.95 -7.16
CA GLU A 222 -17.16 72.03 -6.24
C GLU A 222 -17.21 73.40 -6.94
N THR A 223 -16.26 73.66 -7.84
CA THR A 223 -16.23 74.88 -8.65
C THR A 223 -17.43 74.96 -9.61
N ILE A 224 -17.78 73.86 -10.27
CA ILE A 224 -18.94 73.79 -11.17
C ILE A 224 -20.24 73.92 -10.36
N ILE A 225 -20.39 73.18 -9.26
CA ILE A 225 -21.58 73.25 -8.39
C ILE A 225 -21.77 74.67 -7.84
N SER A 226 -20.70 75.32 -7.40
CA SER A 226 -20.78 76.71 -6.90
C SER A 226 -21.11 77.72 -8.01
N LYS A 227 -20.57 77.55 -9.22
CA LYS A 227 -20.96 78.35 -10.40
C LYS A 227 -22.43 78.15 -10.76
N VAL A 228 -22.88 76.90 -10.87
CA VAL A 228 -24.29 76.56 -11.16
C VAL A 228 -25.22 77.10 -10.07
N LYS A 229 -24.88 76.97 -8.78
CA LYS A 229 -25.66 77.57 -7.69
C LYS A 229 -25.76 79.10 -7.81
N LYS A 230 -24.68 79.78 -8.21
CA LYS A 230 -24.69 81.24 -8.45
C LYS A 230 -25.52 81.62 -9.67
N GLU A 231 -25.44 80.85 -10.76
CA GLU A 231 -26.26 81.05 -11.96
C GLU A 231 -27.75 80.81 -11.69
N LEU A 232 -28.09 79.78 -10.90
CA LEU A 232 -29.46 79.50 -10.47
C LEU A 232 -30.06 80.57 -9.54
N GLN A 233 -29.24 81.38 -8.87
CA GLN A 233 -29.72 82.52 -8.07
C GLN A 233 -30.05 83.74 -8.94
N GLN A 234 -29.65 83.76 -10.22
CA GLN A 234 -29.96 84.88 -11.11
C GLN A 234 -31.42 84.79 -11.59
N PRO A 235 -32.23 85.85 -11.42
CA PRO A 235 -33.65 85.82 -11.76
C PRO A 235 -33.92 85.56 -13.25
N LYS A 236 -32.99 85.97 -14.13
CA LYS A 236 -33.09 85.77 -15.58
C LYS A 236 -33.01 84.28 -15.98
N ILE A 237 -32.13 83.51 -15.35
CA ILE A 237 -31.96 82.08 -15.65
C ILE A 237 -33.11 81.27 -15.04
N GLN A 238 -33.60 81.62 -13.85
CA GLN A 238 -34.80 81.00 -13.28
C GLN A 238 -36.03 81.18 -14.17
N GLN A 239 -36.23 82.40 -14.69
CA GLN A 239 -37.31 82.66 -15.64
C GLN A 239 -37.12 81.91 -16.95
N GLN A 240 -35.89 81.81 -17.46
CA GLN A 240 -35.60 81.06 -18.68
C GLN A 240 -35.84 79.54 -18.50
N ILE A 241 -35.42 78.95 -17.38
CA ILE A 241 -35.69 77.53 -17.06
C ILE A 241 -37.19 77.31 -16.87
N LEU A 242 -37.87 78.19 -16.14
CA LEU A 242 -39.32 78.10 -15.93
C LEU A 242 -40.07 78.21 -17.26
N ASN A 243 -39.69 79.15 -18.11
CA ASN A 243 -40.29 79.29 -19.44
C ASN A 243 -39.99 78.05 -20.30
N GLN A 244 -38.77 77.54 -20.31
CA GLN A 244 -38.42 76.31 -21.05
C GLN A 244 -39.23 75.10 -20.57
N SER A 245 -39.35 74.90 -19.24
CA SER A 245 -40.17 73.84 -18.68
C SER A 245 -41.66 74.03 -18.97
N ILE A 246 -42.17 75.27 -18.95
CA ILE A 246 -43.56 75.58 -19.34
C ILE A 246 -43.76 75.27 -20.83
N THR A 247 -42.84 75.67 -21.71
CA THR A 247 -42.92 75.41 -23.16
C THR A 247 -42.90 73.91 -23.47
N GLU A 248 -42.05 73.12 -22.81
CA GLU A 248 -42.02 71.65 -22.98
C GLU A 248 -43.33 71.00 -22.49
N ILE A 249 -43.92 71.53 -21.43
CA ILE A 249 -45.23 71.10 -20.92
C ILE A 249 -46.34 71.50 -21.89
N GLU A 250 -46.34 72.73 -22.41
CA GLU A 250 -47.31 73.22 -23.39
C GLU A 250 -47.23 72.44 -24.71
N ASP A 251 -46.03 72.09 -25.16
CA ASP A 251 -45.81 71.25 -26.34
C ASP A 251 -46.36 69.83 -26.13
N THR A 252 -46.12 69.22 -24.97
CA THR A 252 -46.69 67.90 -24.65
C THR A 252 -48.22 67.95 -24.54
N TYR A 253 -48.79 68.97 -23.91
CA TYR A 253 -50.25 69.15 -23.87
C TYR A 253 -50.85 69.44 -25.25
N SER A 254 -50.18 70.24 -26.10
CA SER A 254 -50.59 70.54 -27.47
C SER A 254 -50.60 69.29 -28.34
N VAL A 255 -49.57 68.44 -28.26
CA VAL A 255 -49.51 67.17 -28.98
C VAL A 255 -50.60 66.21 -28.52
N VAL A 256 -50.90 66.16 -27.21
CA VAL A 256 -52.00 65.33 -26.68
C VAL A 256 -53.38 65.88 -27.09
N TYR A 257 -53.58 67.20 -27.08
CA TYR A 257 -54.82 67.84 -27.55
C TYR A 257 -55.02 67.66 -29.06
N LEU A 258 -53.96 67.78 -29.86
CA LEU A 258 -53.99 67.48 -31.29
C LEU A 258 -54.24 65.98 -31.55
N GLY A 259 -53.69 65.09 -30.73
CA GLY A 259 -53.96 63.66 -30.78
C GLY A 259 -55.42 63.31 -30.46
N LEU A 260 -55.99 63.91 -29.41
CA LEU A 260 -57.40 63.75 -29.05
C LEU A 260 -58.34 64.40 -30.09
N ALA A 261 -57.99 65.57 -30.64
CA ALA A 261 -58.72 66.20 -31.73
C ALA A 261 -58.64 65.39 -33.03
N PHE A 262 -57.50 64.74 -33.31
CA PHE A 262 -57.34 63.85 -34.45
C PHE A 262 -58.19 62.58 -34.30
N ILE A 263 -58.25 62.00 -33.10
CA ILE A 263 -59.12 60.84 -32.80
C ILE A 263 -60.61 61.21 -32.90
N LEU A 264 -61.01 62.39 -32.43
CA LEU A 264 -62.40 62.88 -32.56
C LEU A 264 -62.76 63.21 -34.02
N LYS A 265 -61.82 63.79 -34.80
CA LYS A 265 -62.00 64.08 -36.23
C LYS A 265 -62.00 62.80 -37.09
N SER A 266 -61.32 61.73 -36.66
CA SER A 266 -61.26 60.47 -37.41
C SER A 266 -62.53 59.62 -37.30
N GLN A 267 -63.49 59.97 -36.44
CA GLN A 267 -64.79 59.27 -36.38
C GLN A 267 -65.86 59.85 -37.32
N GLU A 268 -65.59 60.96 -38.01
CA GLU A 268 -66.58 61.66 -38.87
C GLU A 268 -66.22 61.73 -40.37
N MET A 269 -65.07 61.21 -40.79
CA MET A 269 -64.70 61.15 -42.23
C MET A 269 -64.51 59.71 -42.70
N THR A 270 -65.56 59.20 -43.33
CA THR A 270 -65.53 57.96 -44.12
C THR A 270 -64.73 58.14 -45.41
N SER A 271 -63.85 57.16 -45.65
CA SER A 271 -63.22 56.76 -46.93
C SER A 271 -62.27 57.74 -47.64
N GLU A 272 -61.04 57.26 -47.82
CA GLU A 272 -60.01 57.62 -48.83
C GLU A 272 -59.00 58.75 -48.56
N ALA A 273 -59.18 59.63 -47.57
CA ALA A 273 -58.18 60.67 -47.26
C ALA A 273 -57.14 60.30 -46.16
N LEU A 274 -57.43 59.32 -45.30
CA LEU A 274 -56.62 58.99 -44.11
C LEU A 274 -55.30 58.25 -44.41
N THR A 275 -55.20 57.54 -45.54
CA THR A 275 -53.98 56.80 -45.92
C THR A 275 -52.90 57.72 -46.49
N SER A 276 -53.27 58.84 -47.11
CA SER A 276 -52.32 59.81 -47.68
C SER A 276 -51.69 60.71 -46.61
N MET A 277 -52.47 61.21 -45.63
CA MET A 277 -51.93 62.09 -44.59
C MET A 277 -51.05 61.35 -43.56
N CYS A 278 -51.35 60.08 -43.24
CA CYS A 278 -50.51 59.28 -42.34
C CYS A 278 -49.09 59.06 -42.88
N LEU A 279 -48.90 59.06 -44.20
CA LEU A 279 -47.58 58.88 -44.82
C LEU A 279 -46.72 60.15 -44.76
N HIS A 280 -47.34 61.33 -44.77
CA HIS A 280 -46.62 62.62 -44.73
C HIS A 280 -46.15 62.99 -43.31
N ILE A 281 -46.93 62.65 -42.28
CA ILE A 281 -46.58 62.89 -40.87
C ILE A 281 -45.42 61.98 -40.43
N HIS A 282 -45.37 60.74 -40.94
CA HIS A 282 -44.31 59.79 -40.60
C HIS A 282 -42.95 60.18 -41.20
N VAL A 283 -42.93 60.84 -42.37
CA VAL A 283 -41.70 61.33 -43.03
C VAL A 283 -41.11 62.54 -42.29
N ASN A 284 -41.92 63.49 -41.85
CA ASN A 284 -41.42 64.67 -41.12
C ASN A 284 -40.89 64.34 -39.72
N LEU A 285 -41.50 63.38 -39.00
CA LEU A 285 -41.00 62.91 -37.71
C LEU A 285 -39.67 62.13 -37.82
N LEU A 286 -39.42 61.48 -38.96
CA LEU A 286 -38.14 60.83 -39.25
C LEU A 286 -37.04 61.84 -39.60
N ASP A 287 -37.36 62.91 -40.35
CA ASP A 287 -36.38 63.92 -40.77
C ASP A 287 -35.88 64.79 -39.59
N GLN A 288 -36.75 65.08 -38.61
CA GLN A 288 -36.35 65.78 -37.38
C GLN A 288 -35.41 64.97 -36.50
N LYS A 289 -35.53 63.63 -36.53
CA LYS A 289 -34.67 62.70 -35.78
C LYS A 289 -33.33 62.45 -36.47
N ILE A 290 -33.26 62.60 -37.79
CA ILE A 290 -32.04 62.41 -38.59
C ILE A 290 -31.06 63.60 -38.41
N LYS A 291 -31.55 64.83 -38.21
CA LYS A 291 -30.68 66.01 -37.99
C LYS A 291 -29.90 66.03 -36.66
N LEU A 292 -30.29 65.24 -35.66
CA LEU A 292 -29.58 65.18 -34.37
C LEU A 292 -28.41 64.18 -34.34
N ASN A 293 -28.28 63.32 -35.37
CA ASN A 293 -27.38 62.16 -35.32
C ASN A 293 -26.28 62.15 -36.40
N GLU A 294 -26.11 63.22 -37.15
CA GLU A 294 -24.85 63.40 -37.88
C GLU A 294 -23.82 63.96 -36.90
N TRP A 295 -22.90 63.10 -36.46
CA TRP A 295 -21.44 63.30 -36.53
C TRP A 295 -20.77 61.93 -36.30
N SER A 296 -20.24 61.38 -37.40
CA SER A 296 -19.11 60.44 -37.48
C SER A 296 -19.28 59.01 -36.94
N TYR A 297 -19.47 58.03 -37.83
CA TYR A 297 -18.43 57.10 -38.33
C TYR A 297 -19.09 55.93 -39.09
N GLY A 298 -18.71 55.76 -40.36
CA GLY A 298 -18.53 54.47 -41.07
C GLY A 298 -19.66 53.45 -41.11
N THR A 299 -20.24 53.31 -42.31
CA THR A 299 -21.06 52.23 -42.88
C THR A 299 -21.05 50.86 -42.17
N TYR A 300 -22.13 50.54 -41.47
CA TYR A 300 -22.61 49.17 -41.28
C TYR A 300 -24.03 49.09 -41.83
N THR A 301 -24.28 48.15 -42.75
CA THR A 301 -25.63 47.97 -43.30
C THR A 301 -26.54 47.38 -42.22
N LEU A 302 -27.81 47.80 -42.21
CA LEU A 302 -28.82 47.40 -41.22
C LEU A 302 -28.94 45.86 -41.08
N CYS A 303 -28.62 45.11 -42.13
CA CYS A 303 -28.58 43.65 -42.14
C CYS A 303 -27.45 43.04 -41.27
N GLU A 304 -26.31 43.71 -41.16
CA GLU A 304 -25.12 43.23 -40.45
C GLU A 304 -25.24 43.46 -38.93
N LEU A 305 -25.85 44.59 -38.54
CA LEU A 305 -26.22 44.83 -37.14
C LEU A 305 -27.32 43.88 -36.66
N LEU A 306 -28.26 43.51 -37.54
CA LEU A 306 -29.31 42.54 -37.21
C LEU A 306 -28.76 41.12 -37.04
N SER A 307 -27.75 40.71 -37.81
CA SER A 307 -27.11 39.40 -37.63
C SER A 307 -26.26 39.34 -36.36
N GLU A 308 -25.50 40.41 -36.05
CA GLU A 308 -24.69 40.46 -34.82
C GLU A 308 -25.57 40.49 -33.57
N MET A 309 -26.72 41.19 -33.63
CA MET A 309 -27.70 41.21 -32.54
C MET A 309 -28.38 39.84 -32.36
N ALA A 310 -28.61 39.08 -33.45
CA ALA A 310 -29.14 37.72 -33.37
C ALA A 310 -28.13 36.73 -32.76
N GLU A 311 -26.86 36.81 -33.16
CA GLU A 311 -25.77 35.97 -32.64
C GLU A 311 -25.53 36.25 -31.14
N LYS A 312 -25.48 37.53 -30.74
CA LYS A 312 -25.37 37.91 -29.33
C LYS A 312 -26.57 37.44 -28.51
N LYS A 313 -27.78 37.53 -29.06
CA LYS A 313 -29.00 37.01 -28.41
C LYS A 313 -28.90 35.51 -28.17
N GLU A 314 -28.48 34.73 -29.16
CA GLU A 314 -28.34 33.28 -29.06
C GLU A 314 -27.30 32.89 -27.99
N LYS A 315 -26.15 33.56 -28.00
CA LYS A 315 -25.08 33.37 -27.01
C LYS A 315 -25.55 33.68 -25.60
N ILE A 316 -26.32 34.76 -25.41
CA ILE A 316 -26.92 35.13 -24.12
C ILE A 316 -27.92 34.05 -23.66
N THR A 317 -28.80 33.56 -24.55
CA THR A 317 -29.74 32.47 -24.17
C THR A 317 -29.04 31.18 -23.75
N ASN A 318 -27.92 30.83 -24.38
CA ASN A 318 -27.15 29.64 -23.99
C ASN A 318 -26.49 29.83 -22.61
N THR A 319 -25.90 31.00 -22.34
CA THR A 319 -25.35 31.30 -21.01
C THR A 319 -26.43 31.32 -19.91
N ILE A 320 -27.66 31.75 -20.23
CA ILE A 320 -28.77 31.72 -19.28
C ILE A 320 -29.20 30.27 -18.96
N LYS A 321 -29.21 29.37 -19.96
CA LYS A 321 -29.49 27.94 -19.72
C LYS A 321 -28.42 27.29 -18.85
N ASP A 322 -27.15 27.60 -19.09
CA ASP A 322 -26.04 27.06 -18.28
C ASP A 322 -26.11 27.56 -16.83
N LEU A 323 -26.49 28.83 -16.61
CA LEU A 323 -26.71 29.37 -15.27
C LEU A 323 -27.93 28.74 -14.58
N GLN A 324 -29.00 28.43 -15.33
CA GLN A 324 -30.16 27.73 -14.77
C GLN A 324 -29.81 26.30 -14.32
N SER A 325 -29.01 25.55 -15.10
CA SER A 325 -28.59 24.20 -14.68
C SER A 325 -27.67 24.23 -13.45
N LEU A 326 -26.75 25.19 -13.37
CA LEU A 326 -25.91 25.40 -12.18
C LEU A 326 -26.74 25.77 -10.95
N THR A 327 -27.83 26.51 -11.14
CA THR A 327 -28.75 26.86 -10.03
C THR A 327 -29.50 25.62 -9.52
N GLU A 328 -29.90 24.71 -10.41
CA GLU A 328 -30.52 23.43 -10.03
C GLU A 328 -29.53 22.51 -9.30
N GLU A 329 -28.27 22.43 -9.73
CA GLU A 329 -27.24 21.66 -9.03
C GLU A 329 -26.94 22.23 -7.63
N LEU A 330 -26.85 23.55 -7.50
CA LEU A 330 -26.65 24.19 -6.19
C LEU A 330 -27.85 24.00 -5.26
N MET A 331 -29.07 23.91 -5.80
CA MET A 331 -30.27 23.57 -5.01
C MET A 331 -30.22 22.13 -4.49
N TYR A 332 -29.72 21.20 -5.32
CA TYR A 332 -29.53 19.79 -4.93
C TYR A 332 -28.45 19.64 -3.85
N ILE A 333 -27.34 20.38 -3.98
CA ILE A 333 -26.24 20.40 -3.00
C ILE A 333 -26.72 21.01 -1.67
N SER A 334 -27.49 22.10 -1.72
CA SER A 334 -28.11 22.72 -0.53
C SER A 334 -29.04 21.75 0.21
N GLN A 335 -29.87 21.01 -0.53
CA GLN A 335 -30.76 20.00 0.06
C GLN A 335 -29.97 18.83 0.68
N TYR A 336 -28.84 18.44 0.08
CA TYR A 336 -27.95 17.42 0.64
C TYR A 336 -27.27 17.88 1.93
N ILE A 337 -26.76 19.12 1.97
CA ILE A 337 -26.13 19.72 3.16
C ILE A 337 -27.14 19.84 4.31
N SER A 338 -28.38 20.25 4.04
CA SER A 338 -29.45 20.30 5.05
C SER A 338 -29.75 18.92 5.66
N LYS A 339 -29.79 17.87 4.82
CA LYS A 339 -30.02 16.48 5.27
C LYS A 339 -28.86 15.92 6.10
N TRP A 340 -27.62 16.31 5.79
CA TRP A 340 -26.44 15.98 6.60
C TRP A 340 -26.44 16.67 7.96
N ASN A 341 -26.81 17.96 8.01
CA ASN A 341 -26.85 18.71 9.26
C ASN A 341 -27.95 18.19 10.20
N SER A 342 -29.11 17.81 9.65
CA SER A 342 -30.18 17.13 10.39
C SER A 342 -29.72 15.80 11.00
N LYS A 343 -29.03 14.94 10.24
CA LYS A 343 -28.49 13.68 10.77
C LYS A 343 -27.39 13.89 11.81
N GLY A 344 -26.52 14.89 11.61
CA GLY A 344 -25.47 15.26 12.57
C GLY A 344 -26.03 15.71 13.92
N ILE A 345 -27.10 16.51 13.91
CA ILE A 345 -27.81 16.96 15.13
C ILE A 345 -28.49 15.78 15.85
N ILE A 346 -29.04 14.81 15.11
CA ILE A 346 -29.67 13.61 15.72
C ILE A 346 -28.61 12.72 16.39
N ILE A 347 -27.42 12.56 15.80
CA ILE A 347 -26.33 11.77 16.38
C ILE A 347 -25.74 12.47 17.61
N ALA A 348 -25.59 13.80 17.59
CA ALA A 348 -25.11 14.57 18.74
C ALA A 348 -26.07 14.55 19.94
N ASN A 349 -27.39 14.49 19.69
CA ASN A 349 -28.39 14.38 20.76
C ASN A 349 -28.56 12.95 21.30
N GLN A 350 -28.20 11.91 20.54
CA GLN A 350 -28.21 10.52 21.01
C GLN A 350 -26.99 10.15 21.87
N THR A 351 -25.83 10.80 21.67
CA THR A 351 -24.64 10.57 22.51
C THR A 351 -24.61 11.41 23.79
N PHE A 352 -25.51 12.40 23.94
CA PHE A 352 -25.63 13.24 25.13
C PHE A 352 -26.73 12.78 26.11
N PHE A 353 -27.53 11.76 25.75
CA PHE A 353 -28.64 11.22 26.56
C PHE A 353 -28.58 9.69 26.78
N SER A 354 -27.39 9.09 26.82
CA SER A 354 -27.18 7.72 27.34
C SER A 354 -26.20 7.68 28.50
#